data_AF-A0A1H7IBG7-F1
#
_entry.id   AF-A0A1H7IBG7-F1
#
_cell.length_a   1.000
_cell.length_b   1.000
_cell.length_c   1.000
_cell.angle_alpha   90.00
_cell.angle_beta   90.00
_cell.angle_gamma   90.00
#
_symmetry.space_group_name_H-M   'P 1'
#
loop_
_entity.id
_entity.type
_entity.pdbx_description
1 polymer ?
#
loop_
_entity_poly.entity_id
_entity_poly.type
_entity_poly.pdbx_seq_one_letter_code
_entity_poly.pdbx_strand_id
1 'polypeptide(L)' 'METKTVQSDKSIGFAALFSVLTLVGAGLMVAGPDQLTKAAGFAVAIVAASLAVAGAHAFQ' A
#
# COMPACT_ATOMS: atom_id res chain seq x y z
N MET A 1 36.00 -1.83 0.16
CA MET A 1 34.65 -1.37 -0.20
C MET A 1 34.05 -0.80 1.06
N GLU A 2 34.12 0.52 1.23
CA GLU A 2 33.40 1.22 2.29
C GLU A 2 31.91 0.90 2.10
N THR A 3 31.35 0.03 2.94
CA THR A 3 29.90 -0.21 2.95
C THR A 3 29.28 1.05 3.51
N LYS A 4 29.02 2.03 2.64
CA LYS A 4 28.11 3.12 2.94
C LYS A 4 26.80 2.44 3.23
N THR A 5 26.49 2.24 4.52
CA THR A 5 25.15 1.87 4.97
C THR A 5 24.28 2.97 4.42
N VAL A 6 23.63 2.70 3.29
CA VAL A 6 22.60 3.57 2.76
C VAL A 6 21.51 3.50 3.80
N GLN A 7 21.40 4.55 4.61
CA GLN A 7 20.27 4.75 5.49
C GLN A 7 19.04 4.87 4.59
N SER A 8 18.43 3.72 4.33
CA SER A 8 17.28 3.59 3.45
C SER A 8 16.05 3.89 4.29
N ASP A 9 15.32 4.95 3.93
CA ASP A 9 14.06 5.35 4.56
C ASP A 9 12.97 4.32 4.23
N LYS A 10 13.10 3.15 4.87
CA LYS A 10 12.31 1.95 4.62
C LYS A 10 10.82 2.19 4.92
N SER A 11 10.53 3.05 5.89
CA SER A 11 9.18 3.52 6.22
C SER A 11 8.52 4.25 5.05
N ILE A 12 9.25 5.15 4.38
CA ILE A 12 8.79 5.82 3.15
C ILE A 12 8.61 4.82 2.01
N GLY A 13 9.53 3.87 1.84
CA GLY A 13 9.44 2.85 0.81
C GLY A 13 8.17 1.98 0.96
N PHE A 14 7.86 1.55 2.18
CA PHE A 14 6.65 0.79 2.48
C PHE A 14 5.38 1.63 2.31
N ALA A 15 5.37 2.87 2.79
CA ALA A 15 4.24 3.77 2.61
C ALA A 15 3.94 4.01 1.12
N ALA A 16 4.97 4.23 0.30
CA ALA A 16 4.83 4.41 -1.14
C ALA A 16 4.31 3.14 -1.85
N LEU A 17 4.85 1.96 -1.53
CA LEU A 17 4.41 0.71 -2.14
C LEU A 17 2.92 0.43 -1.85
N PHE A 18 2.53 0.52 -0.58
CA PHE A 18 1.17 0.17 -0.18
C PHE A 18 0.14 1.22 -0.57
N SER A 19 0.51 2.50 -0.66
CA SER A 19 -0.37 3.54 -1.21
C SER A 19 -0.68 3.30 -2.69
N VAL A 20 0.30 2.84 -3.49
CA VAL A 20 0.04 2.41 -4.88
C VAL A 20 -0.93 1.23 -4.91
N LEU A 21 -0.76 0.22 -4.05
CA LEU A 21 -1.73 -0.89 -3.95
C LEU A 21 -3.13 -0.40 -3.57
N THR A 22 -3.24 0.55 -2.64
CA THR A 22 -4.53 1.16 -2.26
C THR A 22 -5.18 1.85 -3.47
N LEU A 23 -4.41 2.56 -4.30
CA LEU A 23 -4.91 3.17 -5.54
C LEU A 23 -5.39 2.13 -6.54
N VAL A 24 -4.73 0.97 -6.65
CA VAL A 24 -5.20 -0.14 -7.50
C VAL A 24 -6.55 -0.67 -6.99
N GLY A 25 -6.69 -0.90 -5.69
CA GLY A 25 -7.96 -1.32 -5.07
C GLY A 25 -9.09 -0.29 -5.27
N ALA A 26 -8.76 1.00 -5.15
CA ALA A 26 -9.69 2.10 -5.45
C ALA A 26 -10.07 2.15 -6.95
N GLY A 27 -9.11 1.86 -7.84
CA GLY A 27 -9.37 1.72 -9.27
C GLY A 27 -10.37 0.60 -9.58
N LEU A 28 -10.26 -0.54 -8.89
CA LEU A 28 -11.24 -1.63 -9.01
C LEU A 28 -12.64 -1.24 -8.50
N MET A 29 -12.73 -0.35 -7.51
CA MET A 29 -14.01 0.24 -7.06
C MET A 29 -14.68 1.09 -8.14
N VAL A 30 -13.89 1.81 -8.93
CA VAL A 30 -14.42 2.68 -10.00
C VAL A 30 -14.77 1.85 -11.24
N ALA A 31 -13.86 0.99 -11.68
CA ALA A 31 -13.99 0.24 -12.94
C ALA A 31 -14.75 -1.09 -12.82
N GLY A 32 -15.09 -1.55 -11.62
CA GLY A 32 -15.76 -2.83 -11.40
C GLY A 32 -17.16 -2.88 -12.04
N PRO A 33 -17.50 -3.95 -12.79
CA PRO A 33 -18.80 -4.09 -13.46
C PRO A 33 -19.94 -4.46 -12.51
N ASP A 34 -19.63 -5.09 -11.38
CA ASP A 34 -20.60 -5.57 -10.39
C ASP A 34 -20.31 -5.02 -8.98
N GLN A 35 -21.34 -4.91 -8.14
CA GLN A 35 -21.22 -4.43 -6.76
C GLN A 35 -20.27 -5.31 -5.93
N LEU A 36 -20.23 -6.62 -6.20
CA LEU A 36 -19.30 -7.52 -5.53
C LEU A 36 -17.83 -7.19 -5.85
N THR A 37 -17.52 -6.88 -7.12
CA THR A 37 -16.17 -6.48 -7.55
C THR A 37 -15.75 -5.16 -6.89
N LYS A 38 -16.69 -4.20 -6.76
CA LYS A 38 -16.43 -2.93 -6.09
C LYS A 38 -16.18 -3.11 -4.59
N ALA A 39 -16.98 -3.95 -3.93
CA ALA A 39 -16.79 -4.27 -2.51
C ALA A 39 -15.47 -4.99 -2.24
N ALA A 40 -15.09 -5.93 -3.12
CA ALA A 40 -13.79 -6.59 -3.05
C ALA A 40 -12.63 -5.59 -3.25
N GLY A 41 -12.76 -4.66 -4.21
CA GLY A 41 -11.78 -3.59 -4.42
C GLY A 41 -11.59 -2.70 -3.18
N PHE A 42 -12.68 -2.35 -2.50
CA PHE A 42 -12.64 -1.60 -1.24
C PHE A 42 -11.92 -2.38 -0.12
N ALA A 43 -12.26 -3.65 0.07
CA ALA A 43 -11.63 -4.48 1.09
C ALA A 43 -10.11 -4.58 0.87
N VAL A 44 -9.68 -4.79 -0.38
CA VAL A 44 -8.25 -4.81 -0.75
C VAL A 44 -7.60 -3.45 -0.46
N ALA A 45 -8.25 -2.35 -0.80
CA ALA A 45 -7.72 -1.00 -0.56
C ALA A 45 -7.50 -0.71 0.93
N ILE A 46 -8.44 -1.11 1.80
CA ILE A 46 -8.35 -0.93 3.25
C ILE A 46 -7.24 -1.80 3.87
N VAL A 47 -7.11 -3.05 3.43
CA VAL A 47 -6.04 -3.94 3.91
C VAL A 47 -4.67 -3.40 3.50
N ALA A 48 -4.53 -2.96 2.24
CA ALA A 48 -3.30 -2.33 1.77
C ALA A 48 -2.96 -1.06 2.55
N ALA A 49 -3.94 -0.19 2.80
CA ALA A 49 -3.74 1.04 3.57
C ALA A 49 -3.33 0.75 5.02
N SER A 50 -3.97 -0.22 5.66
CA SER A 50 -3.61 -0.66 7.02
C SER A 50 -2.18 -1.18 7.09
N LEU A 51 -1.77 -1.95 6.06
CA LEU A 51 -0.41 -2.49 5.97
C LEU A 51 0.64 -1.40 5.66
N ALA A 52 0.25 -0.34 4.95
CA ALA A 52 1.07 0.87 4.77
C ALA A 52 1.43 1.52 6.12
N VAL A 53 0.43 1.72 6.97
CA VAL A 53 0.60 2.33 8.29
C VAL A 53 1.41 1.41 9.21
N ALA A 54 1.10 0.11 9.22
CA ALA A 54 1.85 -0.87 10.00
C ALA A 54 3.32 -0.95 9.57
N GLY A 55 3.60 -0.93 8.26
CA GLY A 55 4.96 -0.91 7.72
C GLY A 55 5.70 0.38 8.04
N ALA A 56 5.03 1.53 7.97
CA ALA A 56 5.60 2.81 8.38
C ALA A 56 5.96 2.80 9.88
N HIS A 57 5.09 2.27 10.73
CA HIS A 57 5.35 2.16 12.17
C HIS A 57 6.39 1.09 12.53
N ALA A 58 6.51 -0.01 11.79
CA ALA A 58 7.48 -1.07 12.07
C ALA A 58 8.92 -0.68 11.70
N PHE A 59 9.10 0.29 10.80
CA PHE A 59 10.39 0.76 10.30
C PHE A 59 10.59 2.27 10.53
N GLN A 60 9.87 2.85 11.49
CA GLN A 60 10.00 4.24 11.92
C GLN A 60 11.32 4.49 12.64
#